data_AF-A0A1M5VL81-F1
#
_entry.id   AF-A0A1M5VL81-F1
#
_cell.length_a   1.000
_cell.length_b   1.000
_cell.length_c   1.000
_cell.angle_alpha   90.00
_cell.angle_beta   90.00
_cell.angle_gamma   90.00
#
_symmetry.space_group_name_H-M   'P 1'
#
loop_
_entity.id
_entity.type
_entity.pdbx_description
1 polymer ?
#
loop_
_entity_poly.entity_id
_entity_poly.type
_entity_poly.pdbx_seq_one_letter_code
_entity_poly.pdbx_strand_id
1 'polypeptide(L)'
;MNVLFCKIPWMKYYNGITDEDKLKNGRTYIKENGGECYTFQDYNGKCYGSIMLYGDMNLESYFKEDKKNDDFLKDILVVWVATDDRNETRIVGWYKNATIYRKEQFVESFTNEEFNLYYSVDALAKDCYLLPEEQRIFPIQRAEQTKNATELIPKIIEYIENYKGNFANIVFTDEKLGEVIDDKQIANDFQELYDEGINCVEEYEKMEALKFFNTARLIKETPDLLFNIAENLKLLCCFHKAIPVYEKLIKIEGENLDNINGLMECYDYMGNREKTIEYCNVLLTLLGDSKEDMESKIYYCWVMFFIYFSLRNKEKAETIIDILSPYSDEEAKKSVEEMQAIIKAHFA
;
A
#
# COMPACT_ATOMS: atom_id res chain seq x y z
N MET A 1 -21.38 0.99 20.09
CA MET A 1 -20.11 1.02 19.36
C MET A 1 -19.23 -0.10 19.90
N ASN A 2 -18.74 -0.97 19.03
CA ASN A 2 -17.83 -2.06 19.38
C ASN A 2 -16.39 -1.53 19.36
N VAL A 3 -15.57 -1.91 20.33
CA VAL A 3 -14.20 -1.41 20.48
C VAL A 3 -13.23 -2.58 20.58
N LEU A 4 -12.15 -2.55 19.80
CA LEU A 4 -11.04 -3.50 19.89
C LEU A 4 -9.75 -2.75 20.22
N PHE A 5 -8.94 -3.31 21.13
CA PHE A 5 -7.60 -2.80 21.44
C PHE A 5 -6.56 -3.66 20.74
N CYS A 6 -5.73 -3.03 19.92
CA CYS A 6 -4.70 -3.72 19.13
C CYS A 6 -3.33 -3.21 19.56
N LYS A 7 -2.48 -4.11 20.05
CA LYS A 7 -1.12 -3.76 20.46
C LYS A 7 -0.17 -3.88 19.28
N ILE A 8 0.58 -2.81 19.01
CA ILE A 8 1.61 -2.73 17.98
C ILE A 8 2.95 -2.24 18.57
N PRO A 9 4.08 -2.40 17.87
CA PRO A 9 5.35 -1.79 18.23
C PRO A 9 5.24 -0.25 18.25
N TRP A 10 6.13 0.42 18.99
CA TRP A 10 6.17 1.89 19.02
C TRP A 10 6.93 2.42 17.81
N MET A 11 6.29 3.31 17.04
CA MET A 11 6.87 4.08 15.92
C MET A 11 6.28 5.48 15.90
N LYS A 12 6.97 6.45 15.31
CA LYS A 12 6.50 7.84 15.19
C LYS A 12 5.43 7.97 14.10
N TYR A 13 5.66 7.37 12.93
CA TYR A 13 4.87 7.64 11.73
C TYR A 13 4.11 6.42 11.20
N TYR A 14 4.59 5.20 11.47
CA TYR A 14 4.00 3.97 10.93
C TYR A 14 3.76 4.05 9.41
N ASN A 15 4.76 4.54 8.70
CA ASN A 15 4.78 4.70 7.24
C ASN A 15 6.09 4.14 6.66
N GLY A 16 6.48 2.95 7.11
CA GLY A 16 7.74 2.30 6.76
C GLY A 16 8.86 2.54 7.78
N ILE A 17 9.93 1.76 7.66
CA ILE A 17 11.11 1.85 8.54
C ILE A 17 12.09 2.86 7.95
N THR A 18 12.56 3.79 8.77
CA THR A 18 13.63 4.72 8.43
C THR A 18 14.71 4.71 9.52
N ASP A 19 15.83 5.39 9.28
CA ASP A 19 16.84 5.53 10.32
C ASP A 19 16.34 6.29 11.56
N GLU A 20 15.38 7.20 11.37
CA GLU A 20 14.78 8.02 12.43
C GLU A 20 13.56 7.39 13.09
N ASP A 21 12.90 6.44 12.41
CA ASP A 21 11.70 5.77 12.87
C ASP A 21 11.80 4.24 12.70
N LYS A 22 12.39 3.60 13.71
CA LYS A 22 12.56 2.15 13.81
C LYS A 22 11.52 1.57 14.78
N LEU A 23 11.14 0.33 14.54
CA LEU A 23 10.27 -0.43 15.44
C LEU A 23 10.92 -0.57 16.82
N LYS A 24 10.28 -0.01 17.86
CA LYS A 24 10.69 -0.18 19.26
C LYS A 24 9.73 -1.09 20.01
N ASN A 25 10.28 -1.89 20.93
CA ASN A 25 9.51 -2.78 21.81
C ASN A 25 8.60 -3.78 21.06
N GLY A 26 8.93 -4.06 19.79
CA GLY A 26 8.33 -5.14 19.01
C GLY A 26 8.86 -6.51 19.42
N ARG A 27 8.18 -7.58 19.01
CA ARG A 27 8.70 -8.94 19.21
C ARG A 27 9.92 -9.15 18.29
N THR A 28 10.89 -9.94 18.73
CA THR A 28 12.25 -10.07 18.17
C THR A 28 12.38 -10.55 16.70
N TYR A 29 11.28 -10.68 15.97
CA TYR A 29 11.20 -11.25 14.62
C TYR A 29 10.28 -10.43 13.70
N ILE A 30 10.33 -9.10 13.77
CA ILE A 30 9.66 -8.29 12.76
C ILE A 30 10.60 -8.22 11.56
N LYS A 31 10.21 -8.88 10.46
CA LYS A 31 10.87 -8.71 9.17
C LYS A 31 10.86 -7.22 8.82
N GLU A 32 11.88 -6.74 8.13
CA GLU A 32 11.97 -5.35 7.65
C GLU A 32 10.74 -4.93 6.81
N ASN A 33 10.01 -5.92 6.24
CA ASN A 33 8.76 -5.76 5.50
C ASN A 33 7.49 -6.14 6.31
N GLY A 34 7.53 -6.04 7.64
CA GLY A 34 6.39 -6.39 8.50
C GLY A 34 5.26 -5.37 8.39
N GLY A 35 4.02 -5.82 8.11
CA GLY A 35 2.87 -4.92 7.90
C GLY A 35 2.56 -3.97 9.07
N GLU A 36 3.05 -4.23 10.29
CA GLU A 36 2.86 -3.35 11.45
C GLU A 36 3.50 -1.97 11.25
N CYS A 37 4.59 -1.86 10.47
CA CYS A 37 5.26 -0.57 10.23
C CYS A 37 4.54 0.33 9.22
N TYR A 38 3.50 -0.17 8.53
CA TYR A 38 2.67 0.58 7.58
C TYR A 38 1.25 0.84 8.10
N THR A 39 1.01 0.60 9.41
CA THR A 39 -0.33 0.69 10.02
C THR A 39 -0.98 2.06 9.87
N PHE A 40 -0.30 3.16 9.56
CA PHE A 40 -0.99 4.44 9.29
C PHE A 40 -0.64 5.05 7.93
N GLN A 41 -0.06 4.25 7.03
CA GLN A 41 0.11 4.63 5.64
C GLN A 41 -1.25 4.69 4.93
N ASP A 42 -1.52 5.77 4.21
CA ASP A 42 -2.62 5.84 3.26
C ASP A 42 -2.22 5.12 1.97
N TYR A 43 -2.73 3.90 1.80
CA TYR A 43 -2.54 3.07 0.63
C TYR A 43 -3.82 3.10 -0.21
N ASN A 44 -3.81 3.97 -1.22
CA ASN A 44 -4.89 4.16 -2.18
C ASN A 44 -6.26 4.46 -1.52
N GLY A 45 -6.26 5.30 -0.48
CA GLY A 45 -7.46 5.76 0.24
C GLY A 45 -7.83 4.91 1.46
N LYS A 46 -7.01 3.92 1.83
CA LYS A 46 -7.22 3.03 2.98
C LYS A 46 -5.94 2.87 3.80
N CYS A 47 -6.10 2.62 5.10
CA CYS A 47 -5.01 2.09 5.92
C CYS A 47 -5.22 0.62 6.19
N TYR A 48 -4.11 -0.14 6.20
CA TYR A 48 -4.09 -1.57 6.41
C TYR A 48 -3.29 -1.87 7.68
N GLY A 49 -3.99 -2.23 8.75
CA GLY A 49 -3.40 -2.58 10.03
C GLY A 49 -3.06 -4.07 10.10
N SER A 50 -1.79 -4.38 10.29
CA SER A 50 -1.35 -5.73 10.65
C SER A 50 -1.32 -5.88 12.17
N ILE A 51 -1.70 -7.07 12.65
CA ILE A 51 -1.58 -7.46 14.06
C ILE A 51 -0.89 -8.81 14.03
N MET A 52 0.23 -8.95 14.73
CA MET A 52 0.85 -10.27 14.88
C MET A 52 -0.06 -11.19 15.73
N LEU A 53 -0.78 -12.10 15.07
CA LEU A 53 -1.64 -13.09 15.71
C LEU A 53 -0.91 -14.44 15.86
N TYR A 54 -1.17 -15.15 16.96
CA TYR A 54 -0.81 -16.56 17.10
C TYR A 54 -2.06 -17.41 16.81
N GLY A 55 -2.30 -17.68 15.53
CA GLY A 55 -3.53 -18.32 15.05
C GLY A 55 -4.64 -17.30 14.73
N ASP A 56 -5.87 -17.78 14.56
CA ASP A 56 -7.01 -16.94 14.19
C ASP A 56 -7.41 -15.97 15.33
N MET A 57 -7.89 -14.78 14.97
CA MET A 57 -8.45 -13.86 15.96
C MET A 57 -9.75 -14.44 16.54
N ASN A 58 -9.81 -14.58 17.86
CA ASN A 58 -11.00 -15.03 18.58
C ASN A 58 -12.00 -13.88 18.72
N LEU A 59 -12.74 -13.58 17.66
CA LEU A 59 -13.72 -12.49 17.61
C LEU A 59 -14.85 -12.69 18.65
N GLU A 60 -15.16 -13.93 19.00
CA GLU A 60 -16.18 -14.31 19.98
C GLU A 60 -15.86 -13.80 21.39
N SER A 61 -14.57 -13.71 21.71
CA SER A 61 -14.14 -13.22 23.02
C SER A 61 -14.30 -11.71 23.18
N TYR A 62 -14.51 -10.97 22.08
CA TYR A 62 -14.63 -9.51 22.07
C TYR A 62 -16.03 -9.02 21.70
N PHE A 63 -16.82 -9.82 20.99
CA PHE A 63 -18.13 -9.42 20.46
C PHE A 63 -19.19 -10.49 20.77
N LYS A 64 -20.45 -10.06 20.97
CA LYS A 64 -21.57 -10.92 21.41
C LYS A 64 -21.73 -12.19 20.56
N GLU A 65 -22.30 -13.23 21.17
CA GLU A 65 -22.37 -14.62 20.68
C GLU A 65 -22.94 -14.80 19.26
N ASP A 66 -23.81 -13.90 18.77
CA ASP A 66 -24.43 -14.02 17.45
C ASP A 66 -23.46 -13.87 16.27
N LYS A 67 -22.19 -13.53 16.51
CA LYS A 67 -21.15 -13.30 15.48
C LYS A 67 -20.05 -14.37 15.40
N LYS A 68 -20.28 -15.52 16.03
CA LYS A 68 -19.28 -16.58 16.26
C LYS A 68 -18.71 -17.26 15.00
N ASN A 69 -19.30 -17.03 13.83
CA ASN A 69 -18.84 -17.63 12.59
C ASN A 69 -18.53 -16.60 11.50
N ASP A 70 -18.56 -15.30 11.80
CA ASP A 70 -18.26 -14.29 10.79
C ASP A 70 -16.76 -14.29 10.49
N ASP A 71 -16.40 -14.25 9.20
CA ASP A 71 -15.00 -14.13 8.74
C ASP A 71 -14.44 -12.72 8.98
N PHE A 72 -15.31 -11.72 9.06
CA PHE A 72 -14.95 -10.34 9.35
C PHE A 72 -16.07 -9.59 10.07
N LEU A 73 -15.72 -8.50 10.75
CA LEU A 73 -16.64 -7.59 11.45
C LEU A 73 -16.42 -6.16 10.99
N LYS A 74 -17.51 -5.45 10.70
CA LYS A 74 -17.51 -4.03 10.30
C LYS A 74 -17.95 -3.12 11.44
N ASP A 75 -17.76 -1.81 11.24
CA ASP A 75 -18.18 -0.73 12.13
C ASP A 75 -17.54 -0.82 13.52
N ILE A 76 -16.26 -1.19 13.55
CA ILE A 76 -15.49 -1.35 14.78
C ILE A 76 -14.59 -0.13 14.98
N LEU A 77 -14.55 0.37 16.22
CA LEU A 77 -13.52 1.31 16.65
C LEU A 77 -12.29 0.49 17.06
N VAL A 78 -11.22 0.55 16.27
CA VAL A 78 -9.94 -0.08 16.60
C VAL A 78 -9.06 0.96 17.26
N VAL A 79 -8.65 0.70 18.50
CA VAL A 79 -7.74 1.56 19.27
C VAL A 79 -6.36 0.91 19.27
N TRP A 80 -5.42 1.56 18.61
CA TRP A 80 -4.03 1.12 18.53
C TRP A 80 -3.28 1.58 19.77
N VAL A 81 -2.56 0.65 20.39
CA VAL A 81 -1.79 0.91 21.60
C VAL A 81 -0.36 0.39 21.44
N ALA A 82 0.61 1.11 21.98
CA ALA A 82 2.02 0.70 21.94
C ALA A 82 2.69 0.96 23.28
N THR A 83 3.78 0.23 23.57
CA THR A 83 4.58 0.40 24.78
C THR A 83 5.75 1.34 24.50
N ASP A 84 5.83 2.45 25.24
CA ASP A 84 6.90 3.44 25.12
C ASP A 84 8.21 2.99 25.79
N ASP A 85 9.26 3.81 25.67
CA ASP A 85 10.59 3.54 26.25
C ASP A 85 10.61 3.57 27.79
N ARG A 86 9.53 4.03 28.43
CA ARG A 86 9.31 3.98 29.89
C ARG A 86 8.53 2.74 30.31
N ASN A 87 8.27 1.81 29.39
CA ASN A 87 7.49 0.59 29.59
C ASN A 87 6.01 0.86 29.95
N GLU A 88 5.47 2.00 29.51
CA GLU A 88 4.06 2.34 29.66
C GLU A 88 3.31 2.08 28.34
N THR A 89 2.18 1.37 28.40
CA THR A 89 1.31 1.21 27.23
C THR A 89 0.40 2.42 27.09
N ARG A 90 0.37 3.02 25.90
CA ARG A 90 -0.39 4.23 25.61
C ARG A 90 -1.16 4.09 24.31
N ILE A 91 -2.24 4.86 24.17
CA ILE A 91 -2.94 5.00 22.88
C ILE A 91 -2.00 5.73 21.92
N VAL A 92 -1.78 5.14 20.73
CA VAL A 92 -0.99 5.77 19.66
C VAL A 92 -1.88 6.30 18.54
N GLY A 93 -3.07 5.75 18.38
CA GLY A 93 -4.01 6.16 17.34
C GLY A 93 -5.23 5.26 17.33
N TRP A 94 -6.13 5.48 16.38
CA TRP A 94 -7.34 4.70 16.21
C TRP A 94 -7.83 4.71 14.78
N TYR A 95 -8.58 3.68 14.41
CA TYR A 95 -9.41 3.66 13.22
C TYR A 95 -10.87 3.70 13.61
N LYS A 96 -11.65 4.57 12.98
CA LYS A 96 -13.10 4.55 13.02
C LYS A 96 -13.63 3.70 11.86
N ASN A 97 -14.82 3.14 12.03
CA ASN A 97 -15.52 2.39 10.98
C ASN A 97 -14.69 1.24 10.37
N ALA A 98 -13.80 0.63 11.16
CA ALA A 98 -12.87 -0.38 10.66
C ALA A 98 -13.58 -1.71 10.39
N THR A 99 -13.02 -2.47 9.46
CA THR A 99 -13.27 -3.89 9.27
C THR A 99 -12.14 -4.68 9.92
N ILE A 100 -12.48 -5.69 10.71
CA ILE A 100 -11.52 -6.63 11.31
C ILE A 100 -11.77 -8.00 10.72
N TYR A 101 -10.69 -8.69 10.34
CA TYR A 101 -10.72 -10.02 9.77
C TYR A 101 -10.29 -11.05 10.81
N ARG A 102 -10.96 -12.21 10.79
CA ARG A 102 -10.60 -13.36 11.63
C ARG A 102 -9.23 -13.92 11.27
N LYS A 103 -8.97 -14.01 9.96
CA LYS A 103 -7.72 -14.48 9.37
C LYS A 103 -6.96 -13.30 8.80
N GLU A 104 -5.64 -13.34 8.91
CA GLU A 104 -4.78 -12.39 8.19
C GLU A 104 -5.07 -12.49 6.68
N GLN A 105 -5.24 -11.33 6.08
CA GLN A 105 -5.39 -11.14 4.64
C GLN A 105 -4.02 -10.89 4.04
N PHE A 106 -3.79 -11.46 2.86
CA PHE A 106 -2.59 -11.25 2.07
C PHE A 106 -2.96 -10.89 0.64
N VAL A 107 -2.43 -9.77 0.16
CA VAL A 107 -2.52 -9.36 -1.25
C VAL A 107 -1.10 -9.26 -1.77
N GLU A 108 -0.73 -10.24 -2.59
CA GLU A 108 0.59 -10.29 -3.22
C GLU A 108 0.73 -9.22 -4.31
N SER A 109 1.90 -8.66 -4.47
CA SER A 109 2.30 -7.88 -5.64
C SER A 109 3.29 -8.73 -6.43
N PHE A 110 3.04 -8.88 -7.72
CA PHE A 110 3.84 -9.71 -8.62
C PHE A 110 4.92 -8.90 -9.34
N THR A 111 4.84 -7.57 -9.32
CA THR A 111 5.82 -6.69 -9.96
C THR A 111 6.82 -6.10 -8.98
N ASN A 112 6.43 -5.88 -7.72
CA ASN A 112 7.32 -5.41 -6.65
C ASN A 112 6.82 -5.85 -5.26
N GLU A 113 7.60 -6.66 -4.55
CA GLU A 113 7.24 -7.22 -3.23
C GLU A 113 7.05 -6.18 -2.11
N GLU A 114 7.55 -4.95 -2.28
CA GLU A 114 7.34 -3.85 -1.32
C GLU A 114 5.87 -3.44 -1.22
N PHE A 115 5.09 -3.73 -2.26
CA PHE A 115 3.64 -3.48 -2.32
C PHE A 115 2.80 -4.68 -1.86
N ASN A 116 3.43 -5.71 -1.29
CA ASN A 116 2.71 -6.79 -0.62
C ASN A 116 1.95 -6.27 0.60
N LEU A 117 0.64 -6.55 0.67
CA LEU A 117 -0.18 -6.16 1.82
C LEU A 117 -0.44 -7.36 2.72
N TYR A 118 -0.11 -7.20 4.00
CA TYR A 118 -0.49 -8.12 5.08
C TYR A 118 -1.33 -7.35 6.10
N TYR A 119 -2.58 -7.76 6.32
CA TYR A 119 -3.46 -7.02 7.22
C TYR A 119 -4.52 -7.90 7.88
N SER A 120 -4.92 -7.51 9.08
CA SER A 120 -6.07 -8.08 9.78
C SER A 120 -7.13 -7.02 10.08
N VAL A 121 -6.84 -5.76 9.78
CA VAL A 121 -7.74 -4.61 9.95
C VAL A 121 -7.60 -3.71 8.73
N ASP A 122 -8.71 -3.22 8.17
CA ASP A 122 -8.68 -2.12 7.22
C ASP A 122 -9.73 -1.05 7.57
N ALA A 123 -9.46 0.19 7.20
CA ALA A 123 -10.43 1.27 7.23
C ALA A 123 -10.09 2.31 6.15
N LEU A 124 -11.05 3.20 5.84
CA LEU A 124 -10.78 4.34 4.97
C LEU A 124 -9.75 5.25 5.64
N ALA A 125 -8.75 5.73 4.91
CA ALA A 125 -7.64 6.51 5.47
C ALA A 125 -8.13 7.79 6.19
N LYS A 126 -9.21 8.42 5.70
CA LYS A 126 -9.87 9.57 6.34
C LYS A 126 -10.44 9.28 7.74
N ASP A 127 -10.66 8.01 8.07
CA ASP A 127 -11.17 7.52 9.34
C ASP A 127 -10.04 6.94 10.22
N CYS A 128 -8.78 7.06 9.79
CA CYS A 128 -7.58 6.59 10.48
C CYS A 128 -6.80 7.77 11.05
N TYR A 129 -6.46 7.67 12.34
CA TYR A 129 -5.92 8.79 13.10
C TYR A 129 -4.72 8.35 13.92
N LEU A 130 -3.54 8.85 13.59
CA LEU A 130 -2.32 8.66 14.35
C LEU A 130 -2.01 9.89 15.19
N LEU A 131 -1.79 9.69 16.48
CA LEU A 131 -1.36 10.76 17.36
C LEU A 131 0.13 11.07 17.14
N PRO A 132 0.52 12.36 17.04
CA PRO A 132 1.90 12.79 17.17
C PRO A 132 2.51 12.23 18.46
N GLU A 133 3.81 11.91 18.43
CA GLU A 133 4.48 11.18 19.51
C GLU A 133 4.30 11.88 20.87
N GLU A 134 4.43 13.20 20.90
CA GLU A 134 4.28 14.06 22.07
C GLU A 134 2.85 14.11 22.62
N GLN A 135 1.86 13.74 21.82
CA GLN A 135 0.43 13.76 22.19
C GLN A 135 -0.10 12.39 22.63
N ARG A 136 0.74 11.34 22.60
CA ARG A 136 0.43 9.99 23.10
C ARG A 136 0.48 9.97 24.63
N ILE A 137 -0.48 10.65 25.26
CA ILE A 137 -0.49 10.88 26.71
C ILE A 137 -1.47 10.00 27.48
N PHE A 138 -2.40 9.33 26.79
CA PHE A 138 -3.43 8.51 27.43
C PHE A 138 -2.89 7.10 27.75
N PRO A 139 -2.74 6.72 29.03
CA PRO A 139 -2.20 5.42 29.40
C PRO A 139 -3.28 4.32 29.36
N ILE A 140 -2.88 3.12 28.97
CA ILE A 140 -3.68 1.90 29.04
C ILE A 140 -3.07 1.00 30.12
N GLN A 141 -3.76 0.88 31.24
CA GLN A 141 -3.35 0.00 32.33
C GLN A 141 -3.55 -1.47 31.94
N ARG A 142 -2.67 -2.35 32.44
CA ARG A 142 -2.79 -3.80 32.20
C ARG A 142 -4.08 -4.33 32.81
N ALA A 143 -4.71 -5.29 32.12
CA ALA A 143 -5.97 -5.90 32.53
C ALA A 143 -5.96 -6.46 33.99
N GLU A 144 -4.80 -6.89 34.50
CA GLU A 144 -4.62 -7.37 35.88
C GLU A 144 -4.82 -6.28 36.94
N GLN A 145 -4.75 -4.99 36.57
CA GLN A 145 -4.89 -3.85 37.47
C GLN A 145 -6.29 -3.19 37.39
N THR A 146 -7.06 -3.46 36.34
CA THR A 146 -8.38 -2.87 36.12
C THR A 146 -9.48 -3.88 36.42
N LYS A 147 -10.07 -3.81 37.63
CA LYS A 147 -11.28 -4.57 37.96
C LYS A 147 -12.52 -4.16 37.14
N ASN A 148 -12.49 -3.04 36.40
CA ASN A 148 -13.64 -2.51 35.64
C ASN A 148 -13.26 -2.09 34.21
N ALA A 149 -13.11 -3.03 33.27
CA ALA A 149 -13.07 -2.72 31.83
C ALA A 149 -14.30 -1.89 31.38
N THR A 150 -15.42 -2.04 32.08
CA THR A 150 -16.69 -1.32 31.90
C THR A 150 -16.58 0.19 32.05
N GLU A 151 -15.62 0.70 32.84
CA GLU A 151 -15.43 2.16 33.04
C GLU A 151 -14.38 2.77 32.10
N LEU A 152 -13.47 1.95 31.56
CA LEU A 152 -12.37 2.42 30.73
C LEU A 152 -12.82 2.76 29.31
N ILE A 153 -13.67 1.92 28.71
CA ILE A 153 -14.14 2.11 27.34
C ILE A 153 -14.87 3.46 27.16
N PRO A 154 -15.83 3.86 28.02
CA PRO A 154 -16.47 5.16 27.91
C PRO A 154 -15.48 6.35 27.96
N LYS A 155 -14.47 6.30 28.83
CA LYS A 155 -13.44 7.35 28.92
C LYS A 155 -12.57 7.44 27.68
N ILE A 156 -12.27 6.31 27.04
CA ILE A 156 -11.50 6.27 25.79
C ILE A 156 -12.33 6.82 24.63
N ILE A 157 -13.61 6.45 24.55
CA ILE A 157 -14.53 7.02 23.56
C ILE A 157 -14.61 8.54 23.74
N GLU A 158 -14.79 9.01 24.98
CA GLU A 158 -14.82 10.44 25.30
C GLU A 158 -13.51 11.14 24.92
N TYR A 159 -12.35 10.53 25.19
CA TYR A 159 -11.04 11.04 24.77
C TYR A 159 -10.93 11.16 23.24
N ILE A 160 -11.33 10.14 22.50
CA ILE A 160 -11.27 10.10 21.03
C ILE A 160 -12.24 11.12 20.40
N GLU A 161 -13.46 11.23 20.92
CA GLU A 161 -14.48 12.16 20.40
C GLU A 161 -14.13 13.62 20.69
N ASN A 162 -13.47 13.89 21.81
CA ASN A 162 -13.08 15.23 22.23
C ASN A 162 -11.65 15.61 21.83
N TYR A 163 -10.90 14.75 21.16
CA TYR A 163 -9.57 15.08 20.68
C TYR A 163 -9.63 16.20 19.64
N LYS A 164 -8.88 17.28 19.86
CA LYS A 164 -8.78 18.48 19.00
C LYS A 164 -7.35 18.77 18.53
N GLY A 165 -6.43 17.83 18.74
CA GLY A 165 -5.05 17.96 18.28
C GLY A 165 -4.89 17.65 16.80
N ASN A 166 -3.66 17.78 16.32
CA ASN A 166 -3.27 17.40 14.96
C ASN A 166 -2.98 15.90 14.88
N PHE A 167 -3.09 15.33 13.68
CA PHE A 167 -2.69 13.95 13.44
C PHE A 167 -1.36 13.87 12.70
N ALA A 168 -0.58 12.82 12.96
CA ALA A 168 0.74 12.61 12.38
C ALA A 168 0.70 11.87 11.05
N ASN A 169 -0.35 11.08 10.78
CA ASN A 169 -0.51 10.41 9.50
C ASN A 169 -1.00 11.38 8.42
N ILE A 170 -0.55 11.15 7.19
CA ILE A 170 -0.97 11.92 6.02
C ILE A 170 -2.11 11.16 5.34
N VAL A 171 -3.18 11.87 5.00
CA VAL A 171 -4.29 11.36 4.19
C VAL A 171 -4.26 12.10 2.86
N PHE A 172 -4.18 11.36 1.75
CA PHE A 172 -4.02 11.92 0.42
C PHE A 172 -5.39 12.29 -0.18
N THR A 173 -5.96 13.40 0.30
CA THR A 173 -7.20 13.96 -0.25
C THR A 173 -6.96 14.63 -1.60
N ASP A 174 -8.02 14.85 -2.38
CA ASP A 174 -7.95 15.63 -3.63
C ASP A 174 -7.39 17.04 -3.41
N GLU A 175 -7.74 17.67 -2.28
CA GLU A 175 -7.20 18.96 -1.88
C GLU A 175 -5.69 18.87 -1.63
N LYS A 176 -5.24 17.86 -0.85
CA LYS A 176 -3.83 17.66 -0.51
C LYS A 176 -2.97 17.37 -1.74
N LEU A 177 -3.46 16.49 -2.62
CA LEU A 177 -2.76 16.10 -3.85
C LEU A 177 -2.81 17.19 -4.93
N GLY A 178 -3.78 18.11 -4.84
CA GLY A 178 -3.93 19.25 -5.75
C GLY A 178 -3.25 20.53 -5.28
N GLU A 179 -2.47 20.49 -4.20
CA GLU A 179 -1.70 21.65 -3.72
C GLU A 179 -0.75 22.17 -4.81
N VAL A 180 -0.57 23.50 -4.84
CA VAL A 180 0.31 24.24 -5.76
C VAL A 180 1.18 25.20 -4.94
N ILE A 181 2.25 25.69 -5.55
CA ILE A 181 3.15 26.69 -4.96
C ILE A 181 2.45 28.06 -4.98
N ASP A 182 2.32 28.70 -3.81
CA ASP A 182 1.70 30.04 -3.66
C ASP A 182 2.69 31.20 -3.93
N ASP A 183 3.97 30.90 -4.14
CA ASP A 183 4.98 31.91 -4.46
C ASP A 183 4.85 32.42 -5.91
N LYS A 184 4.34 33.64 -6.05
CA LYS A 184 4.13 34.31 -7.34
C LYS A 184 5.40 34.60 -8.13
N GLN A 185 6.60 34.58 -7.52
CA GLN A 185 7.85 34.78 -8.26
C GLN A 185 8.26 33.51 -9.00
N ILE A 186 8.13 32.34 -8.37
CA ILE A 186 8.49 31.03 -8.94
C ILE A 186 7.35 30.51 -9.85
N ALA A 187 6.09 30.80 -9.51
CA ALA A 187 4.90 30.19 -10.14
C ALA A 187 4.61 30.58 -11.61
N ASN A 188 5.50 31.30 -12.30
CA ASN A 188 5.26 31.77 -13.69
C ASN A 188 6.21 31.19 -14.74
N ASP A 189 7.29 30.49 -14.36
CA ASP A 189 8.18 29.84 -15.32
C ASP A 189 7.98 28.32 -15.30
N PHE A 190 7.58 27.78 -16.45
CA PHE A 190 7.34 26.35 -16.60
C PHE A 190 8.61 25.52 -16.38
N GLN A 191 9.74 25.96 -16.94
CA GLN A 191 10.97 25.16 -16.91
C GLN A 191 11.56 25.14 -15.50
N GLU A 192 11.57 26.29 -14.82
CA GLU A 192 12.04 26.39 -13.43
C GLU A 192 11.19 25.49 -12.50
N LEU A 193 9.86 25.54 -12.61
CA LEU A 193 8.97 24.66 -11.84
C LEU A 193 9.18 23.17 -12.17
N TYR A 194 9.38 22.84 -13.44
CA TYR A 194 9.61 21.47 -13.85
C TYR A 194 10.94 20.95 -13.29
N ASP A 195 12.02 21.73 -13.40
CA ASP A 195 13.35 21.35 -12.92
C ASP A 195 13.37 21.21 -11.39
N GLU A 196 12.73 22.11 -10.64
CA GLU A 196 12.57 21.96 -9.19
C GLU A 196 11.75 20.73 -8.81
N GLY A 197 10.68 20.43 -9.57
CA GLY A 197 9.93 19.19 -9.38
C GLY A 197 10.79 17.95 -9.57
N ILE A 198 11.68 17.94 -10.56
CA ILE A 198 12.64 16.84 -10.79
C ILE A 198 13.65 16.75 -9.64
N ASN A 199 14.20 17.88 -9.16
CA ASN A 199 15.10 17.90 -8.00
C ASN A 199 14.44 17.26 -6.77
N CYS A 200 13.17 17.61 -6.49
CA CYS A 200 12.42 17.00 -5.38
C CYS A 200 12.23 15.47 -5.56
N VAL A 201 12.08 14.98 -6.80
CA VAL A 201 12.03 13.53 -7.06
C VAL A 201 13.37 12.87 -6.70
N GLU A 202 14.49 13.48 -7.09
CA GLU A 202 15.85 12.99 -6.77
C GLU A 202 16.12 12.99 -5.26
N GLU A 203 15.55 13.96 -4.52
CA GLU A 203 15.61 14.04 -3.06
C GLU A 203 14.56 13.18 -2.34
N TYR A 204 13.80 12.37 -3.08
CA TYR A 204 12.75 11.49 -2.55
C TYR A 204 11.58 12.24 -1.86
N GLU A 205 11.33 13.50 -2.21
CA GLU A 205 10.29 14.39 -1.68
C GLU A 205 9.04 14.44 -2.59
N LYS A 206 8.37 13.29 -2.75
CA LYS A 206 7.28 13.10 -3.73
C LYS A 206 6.11 14.09 -3.60
N MET A 207 5.75 14.47 -2.37
CA MET A 207 4.68 15.44 -2.15
C MET A 207 5.08 16.85 -2.58
N GLU A 208 6.35 17.23 -2.43
CA GLU A 208 6.83 18.55 -2.85
C GLU A 208 6.99 18.60 -4.36
N ALA A 209 7.56 17.54 -4.95
CA ALA A 209 7.62 17.34 -6.40
C ALA A 209 6.22 17.50 -7.05
N LEU A 210 5.19 16.88 -6.46
CA LEU A 210 3.83 16.98 -6.97
C LEU A 210 3.28 18.41 -6.95
N LYS A 211 3.61 19.24 -5.95
CA LYS A 211 3.21 20.66 -5.93
C LYS A 211 3.87 21.45 -7.05
N PHE A 212 5.17 21.24 -7.28
CA PHE A 212 5.88 21.86 -8.39
C PHE A 212 5.27 21.46 -9.73
N PHE A 213 5.02 20.16 -9.95
CA PHE A 213 4.41 19.67 -11.17
C PHE A 213 2.96 20.16 -11.37
N ASN A 214 2.15 20.20 -10.31
CA ASN A 214 0.80 20.76 -10.36
C ASN A 214 0.84 22.25 -10.75
N THR A 215 1.80 23.00 -10.21
CA THR A 215 1.98 24.43 -10.53
C THR A 215 2.43 24.60 -11.98
N ALA A 216 3.40 23.81 -12.46
CA ALA A 216 3.84 23.81 -13.85
C ALA A 216 2.69 23.49 -14.82
N ARG A 217 1.83 22.53 -14.43
CA ARG A 217 0.66 22.10 -15.21
C ARG A 217 -0.38 23.21 -15.41
N LEU A 218 -0.43 24.21 -14.53
CA LEU A 218 -1.29 25.41 -14.72
C LEU A 218 -0.81 26.29 -15.88
N ILE A 219 0.48 26.28 -16.19
CA ILE A 219 1.07 27.05 -17.28
C ILE A 219 0.96 26.27 -18.59
N LYS A 220 1.44 25.03 -18.58
CA LYS A 220 1.47 24.15 -19.75
C LYS A 220 1.43 22.71 -19.30
N GLU A 221 0.69 21.89 -20.03
CA GLU A 221 0.66 20.45 -19.84
C GLU A 221 1.47 19.78 -20.96
N THR A 222 2.48 19.00 -20.60
CA THR A 222 3.30 18.19 -21.51
C THR A 222 3.22 16.71 -21.13
N PRO A 223 3.51 15.78 -22.05
CA PRO A 223 3.57 14.36 -21.69
C PRO A 223 4.58 14.06 -20.59
N ASP A 224 5.81 14.59 -20.67
CA ASP A 224 6.83 14.40 -19.62
C ASP A 224 6.35 14.85 -18.24
N LEU A 225 5.66 16.00 -18.16
CA LEU A 225 5.07 16.48 -16.91
C LEU A 225 3.98 15.54 -16.39
N LEU A 226 3.08 15.10 -17.27
CA LEU A 226 2.02 14.17 -16.90
C LEU A 226 2.57 12.82 -16.44
N PHE A 227 3.65 12.33 -17.07
CA PHE A 227 4.34 11.11 -16.67
C PHE A 227 4.91 11.26 -15.26
N ASN A 228 5.63 12.36 -14.98
CA ASN A 228 6.15 12.63 -13.64
C ASN A 228 5.06 12.76 -12.58
N ILE A 229 3.90 13.37 -12.91
CA ILE A 229 2.74 13.40 -12.02
C ILE A 229 2.22 11.99 -11.74
N ALA A 230 2.06 11.16 -12.78
CA ALA A 230 1.55 9.80 -12.65
C ALA A 230 2.48 8.92 -11.79
N GLU A 231 3.79 8.99 -12.04
CA GLU A 231 4.81 8.27 -11.26
C GLU A 231 4.81 8.73 -9.79
N ASN A 232 4.76 10.03 -9.50
CA ASN A 232 4.69 10.52 -8.13
C ASN A 232 3.43 10.06 -7.41
N LEU A 233 2.28 10.09 -8.08
CA LEU A 233 1.03 9.57 -7.52
C LEU A 233 1.13 8.05 -7.24
N LYS A 234 1.75 7.28 -8.15
CA LYS A 234 2.00 5.84 -7.94
C LYS A 234 2.91 5.59 -6.72
N LEU A 235 4.02 6.33 -6.61
CA LEU A 235 4.96 6.23 -5.47
C LEU A 235 4.37 6.68 -4.14
N LEU A 236 3.34 7.54 -4.16
CA LEU A 236 2.53 7.92 -2.99
C LEU A 236 1.39 6.93 -2.72
N CYS A 237 1.40 5.76 -3.36
CA CYS A 237 0.35 4.74 -3.30
C CYS A 237 -1.04 5.24 -3.75
N CYS A 238 -1.11 6.34 -4.50
CA CYS A 238 -2.36 6.95 -5.00
C CYS A 238 -2.74 6.41 -6.39
N PHE A 239 -2.80 5.09 -6.54
CA PHE A 239 -2.95 4.41 -7.83
C PHE A 239 -4.22 4.81 -8.60
N HIS A 240 -5.36 4.98 -7.91
CA HIS A 240 -6.60 5.40 -8.56
C HIS A 240 -6.53 6.83 -9.13
N LYS A 241 -5.59 7.65 -8.65
CA LYS A 241 -5.29 8.98 -9.20
C LYS A 241 -4.24 8.91 -10.31
N ALA A 242 -3.29 7.98 -10.22
CA ALA A 242 -2.26 7.78 -11.26
C ALA A 242 -2.84 7.19 -12.56
N ILE A 243 -3.73 6.18 -12.45
CA ILE A 243 -4.36 5.51 -13.61
C ILE A 243 -4.94 6.48 -14.65
N PRO A 244 -5.84 7.43 -14.30
CA PRO A 244 -6.41 8.35 -15.30
C PRO A 244 -5.36 9.28 -15.94
N VAL A 245 -4.20 9.48 -15.31
CA VAL A 245 -3.09 10.26 -15.89
C VAL A 245 -2.35 9.42 -16.93
N TYR A 246 -2.03 8.15 -16.65
CA TYR A 246 -1.47 7.24 -17.67
C TYR A 246 -2.43 7.01 -18.84
N GLU A 247 -3.73 6.83 -18.57
CA GLU A 247 -4.74 6.71 -19.63
C GLU A 247 -4.79 7.96 -20.52
N LYS A 248 -4.51 9.14 -19.95
CA LYS A 248 -4.40 10.38 -20.71
C LYS A 248 -3.12 10.43 -21.54
N LEU A 249 -1.99 9.98 -20.99
CA LEU A 249 -0.72 9.86 -21.73
C LEU A 249 -0.87 8.94 -22.95
N ILE A 250 -1.48 7.77 -22.78
CA ILE A 250 -1.71 6.82 -23.87
C ILE A 250 -2.59 7.42 -24.98
N LYS A 251 -3.56 8.26 -24.63
CA LYS A 251 -4.38 8.98 -25.63
C LYS A 251 -3.57 10.02 -26.42
N ILE A 252 -2.52 10.58 -25.83
CA ILE A 252 -1.68 11.61 -26.44
C ILE A 252 -0.56 10.99 -27.28
N GLU A 253 0.12 9.99 -26.73
CA GLU A 253 1.35 9.42 -27.30
C GLU A 253 1.15 8.08 -28.00
N GLY A 254 -0.01 7.44 -27.78
CA GLY A 254 -0.24 6.04 -28.13
C GLY A 254 0.22 5.09 -27.03
N GLU A 255 0.03 3.79 -27.27
CA GLU A 255 0.53 2.74 -26.38
C GLU A 255 2.06 2.67 -26.47
N ASN A 256 2.72 2.85 -25.33
CA ASN A 256 4.16 2.69 -25.17
C ASN A 256 4.48 1.92 -23.88
N LEU A 257 5.70 1.40 -23.78
CA LEU A 257 6.10 0.53 -22.67
C LEU A 257 5.93 1.22 -21.31
N ASP A 258 6.43 2.44 -21.15
CA ASP A 258 6.45 3.14 -19.86
C ASP A 258 5.03 3.38 -19.32
N ASN A 259 4.14 3.92 -20.15
CA ASN A 259 2.78 4.25 -19.74
C ASN A 259 1.94 3.00 -19.45
N ILE A 260 2.08 1.95 -20.27
CA ILE A 260 1.35 0.69 -20.07
C ILE A 260 1.90 -0.06 -18.85
N ASN A 261 3.22 -0.02 -18.63
CA ASN A 261 3.86 -0.61 -17.45
C ASN A 261 3.39 0.11 -16.17
N GLY A 262 3.30 1.44 -16.18
CA GLY A 262 2.73 2.22 -15.07
C GLY A 262 1.28 1.84 -14.74
N LEU A 263 0.44 1.59 -15.75
CA LEU A 263 -0.92 1.05 -15.54
C LEU A 263 -0.90 -0.36 -14.95
N MET A 264 -0.11 -1.27 -15.53
CA MET A 264 0.02 -2.64 -15.07
C MET A 264 0.40 -2.69 -13.58
N GLU A 265 1.41 -1.90 -13.18
CA GLU A 265 1.86 -1.80 -11.79
C GLU A 265 0.77 -1.22 -10.88
N CYS A 266 0.11 -0.12 -11.27
CA CYS A 266 -1.00 0.44 -10.49
C CYS A 266 -2.09 -0.61 -10.21
N TYR A 267 -2.45 -1.40 -11.22
CA TYR A 267 -3.45 -2.46 -11.07
C TYR A 267 -2.94 -3.63 -10.22
N ASP A 268 -1.67 -4.01 -10.37
CA ASP A 268 -1.07 -5.09 -9.57
C ASP A 268 -0.98 -4.72 -8.08
N TYR A 269 -0.54 -3.50 -7.77
CA TYR A 269 -0.47 -2.97 -6.40
C TYR A 269 -1.85 -2.83 -5.76
N MET A 270 -2.91 -2.68 -6.57
CA MET A 270 -4.30 -2.73 -6.11
C MET A 270 -4.86 -4.16 -6.00
N GLY A 271 -4.08 -5.19 -6.35
CA GLY A 271 -4.50 -6.58 -6.37
C GLY A 271 -5.42 -6.96 -7.54
N ASN A 272 -5.54 -6.11 -8.56
CA ASN A 272 -6.44 -6.32 -9.70
C ASN A 272 -5.79 -7.20 -10.78
N ARG A 273 -5.86 -8.51 -10.57
CA ARG A 273 -5.19 -9.52 -11.41
C ARG A 273 -5.65 -9.54 -12.85
N GLU A 274 -6.92 -9.29 -13.10
CA GLU A 274 -7.48 -9.26 -14.45
C GLU A 274 -6.83 -8.15 -15.27
N LYS A 275 -6.79 -6.93 -14.71
CA LYS A 275 -6.17 -5.79 -15.38
C LYS A 275 -4.64 -5.91 -15.46
N THR A 276 -3.98 -6.45 -14.43
CA THR A 276 -2.53 -6.72 -14.50
C THR A 276 -2.21 -7.64 -15.68
N ILE A 277 -2.91 -8.77 -15.82
CA ILE A 277 -2.73 -9.70 -16.94
C ILE A 277 -3.07 -9.03 -18.28
N GLU A 278 -4.15 -8.26 -18.35
CA GLU A 278 -4.53 -7.51 -19.56
C GLU A 278 -3.38 -6.64 -20.05
N TYR A 279 -2.79 -5.83 -19.17
CA TYR A 279 -1.68 -4.96 -19.54
C TYR A 279 -0.35 -5.70 -19.78
N CYS A 280 -0.06 -6.80 -19.07
CA CYS A 280 1.06 -7.68 -19.44
C CYS A 280 0.93 -8.15 -20.90
N ASN A 281 -0.27 -8.56 -21.33
CA ASN A 281 -0.48 -8.99 -22.71
C ASN A 281 -0.30 -7.84 -23.70
N VAL A 282 -0.78 -6.62 -23.38
CA VAL A 282 -0.52 -5.43 -24.21
C VAL A 282 0.98 -5.18 -24.34
N LEU A 283 1.72 -5.21 -23.22
CA LEU A 283 3.18 -5.02 -23.21
C LEU A 283 3.89 -6.04 -24.10
N LEU A 284 3.50 -7.31 -24.05
CA LEU A 284 4.07 -8.34 -24.94
C LEU A 284 3.89 -8.03 -26.43
N THR A 285 2.81 -7.34 -26.83
CA THR A 285 2.59 -6.94 -28.23
C THR A 285 3.46 -5.78 -28.70
N LEU A 286 4.00 -4.98 -27.76
CA LEU A 286 4.86 -3.84 -28.04
C LEU A 286 6.34 -4.23 -28.17
N LEU A 287 6.71 -5.41 -27.69
CA LEU A 287 8.10 -5.88 -27.62
C LEU A 287 8.57 -6.54 -28.92
N GLY A 288 9.75 -6.14 -29.38
CA GLY A 288 10.44 -6.72 -30.53
C GLY A 288 11.20 -8.02 -30.19
N ASP A 289 12.17 -8.38 -31.02
CA ASP A 289 13.00 -9.58 -30.83
C ASP A 289 14.44 -9.25 -30.40
N SER A 290 14.67 -8.04 -29.88
CA SER A 290 15.96 -7.70 -29.29
C SER A 290 16.21 -8.47 -27.99
N LYS A 291 17.45 -8.45 -27.49
CA LYS A 291 17.77 -9.09 -26.21
C LYS A 291 17.01 -8.42 -25.05
N GLU A 292 16.97 -7.10 -25.02
CA GLU A 292 16.25 -6.31 -24.00
C GLU A 292 14.74 -6.58 -24.04
N ASP A 293 14.17 -6.70 -25.25
CA ASP A 293 12.78 -7.12 -25.42
C ASP A 293 12.53 -8.53 -24.88
N MET A 294 13.49 -9.45 -25.05
CA MET A 294 13.39 -10.82 -24.54
C MET A 294 13.37 -10.86 -23.01
N GLU A 295 14.26 -10.11 -22.36
CA GLU A 295 14.30 -9.96 -20.90
C GLU A 295 12.94 -9.44 -20.37
N SER A 296 12.37 -8.44 -21.05
CA SER A 296 11.04 -7.90 -20.74
C SER A 296 9.91 -8.91 -20.98
N LYS A 297 9.94 -9.66 -22.09
CA LYS A 297 8.97 -10.73 -22.39
C LYS A 297 8.97 -11.79 -21.30
N ILE A 298 10.15 -12.24 -20.88
CA ILE A 298 10.34 -13.21 -19.82
C ILE A 298 9.74 -12.67 -18.51
N TYR A 299 10.03 -11.42 -18.16
CA TYR A 299 9.48 -10.75 -16.98
C TYR A 299 7.94 -10.75 -16.97
N TYR A 300 7.29 -10.26 -18.03
CA TYR A 300 5.83 -10.21 -18.10
C TYR A 300 5.18 -11.60 -18.11
N CYS A 301 5.84 -12.60 -18.71
CA CYS A 301 5.41 -13.99 -18.62
C CYS A 301 5.49 -14.51 -17.18
N TRP A 302 6.56 -14.23 -16.43
CA TRP A 302 6.65 -14.62 -15.03
C TRP A 302 5.56 -13.99 -14.16
N VAL A 303 5.28 -12.70 -14.35
CA VAL A 303 4.18 -12.00 -13.66
C VAL A 303 2.85 -12.73 -13.91
N MET A 304 2.48 -12.96 -15.17
CA MET A 304 1.24 -13.66 -15.51
C MET A 304 1.21 -15.10 -15.01
N PHE A 305 2.32 -15.83 -15.10
CA PHE A 305 2.45 -17.21 -14.63
C PHE A 305 2.17 -17.29 -13.13
N PHE A 306 2.81 -16.44 -12.32
CA PHE A 306 2.61 -16.46 -10.87
C PHE A 306 1.22 -15.99 -10.45
N ILE A 307 0.61 -15.05 -11.18
CA ILE A 307 -0.80 -14.71 -10.99
C ILE A 307 -1.69 -15.94 -11.22
N TYR A 308 -1.55 -16.65 -12.34
CA TYR A 308 -2.37 -17.84 -12.58
C TYR A 308 -2.07 -18.99 -11.61
N PHE A 309 -0.81 -19.14 -11.20
CA PHE A 309 -0.38 -20.10 -10.21
C PHE A 309 -1.04 -19.85 -8.84
N SER A 310 -1.01 -18.61 -8.35
CA SER A 310 -1.62 -18.21 -7.07
C SER A 310 -3.15 -18.40 -7.09
N LEU A 311 -3.79 -18.18 -8.24
CA LEU A 311 -5.21 -18.44 -8.49
C LEU A 311 -5.55 -19.93 -8.67
N ARG A 312 -4.58 -20.84 -8.55
CA ARG A 312 -4.71 -22.29 -8.77
C ARG A 312 -5.22 -22.65 -10.17
N ASN A 313 -4.98 -21.79 -11.17
CA ASN A 313 -5.39 -22.02 -12.55
C ASN A 313 -4.24 -22.65 -13.35
N LYS A 314 -4.10 -23.97 -13.24
CA LYS A 314 -3.05 -24.74 -13.91
C LYS A 314 -3.05 -24.53 -15.43
N GLU A 315 -4.21 -24.67 -16.07
CA GLU A 315 -4.34 -24.59 -17.53
C GLU A 315 -3.81 -23.26 -18.05
N LYS A 316 -4.23 -22.14 -17.44
CA LYS A 316 -3.74 -20.82 -17.85
C LYS A 316 -2.26 -20.62 -17.53
N ALA A 317 -1.75 -21.15 -16.42
CA ALA A 317 -0.32 -21.11 -16.14
C ALA A 317 0.49 -21.87 -17.21
N GLU A 318 -0.01 -23.01 -17.70
CA GLU A 318 0.62 -23.75 -18.80
C GLU A 318 0.61 -22.93 -20.11
N THR A 319 -0.48 -22.21 -20.41
CA THR A 319 -0.51 -21.36 -21.63
C THR A 319 0.54 -20.25 -21.64
N ILE A 320 1.01 -19.79 -20.48
CA ILE A 320 2.10 -18.81 -20.41
C ILE A 320 3.44 -19.42 -20.84
N ILE A 321 3.67 -20.70 -20.53
CA ILE A 321 4.87 -21.43 -20.95
C ILE A 321 4.93 -21.53 -22.48
N ASP A 322 3.78 -21.70 -23.13
CA ASP A 322 3.68 -21.77 -24.59
C ASP A 322 4.07 -20.46 -25.28
N ILE A 323 3.98 -19.32 -24.59
CA ILE A 323 4.42 -18.01 -25.12
C ILE A 323 5.94 -17.98 -25.27
N LEU A 324 6.68 -18.53 -24.30
CA LEU A 324 8.16 -18.50 -24.29
C LEU A 324 8.79 -19.67 -25.05
N SER A 325 8.09 -20.81 -25.15
CA SER A 325 8.59 -22.06 -25.75
C SER A 325 9.15 -21.93 -27.17
N PRO A 326 8.64 -21.06 -28.06
CA PRO A 326 9.18 -20.90 -29.41
C PRO A 326 10.57 -20.24 -29.46
N TYR A 327 10.97 -19.52 -28.42
CA TYR A 327 12.22 -18.75 -28.43
C TYR A 327 13.44 -19.65 -28.19
N SER A 328 14.49 -19.46 -29.00
CA SER A 328 15.74 -20.20 -28.87
C SER A 328 16.69 -19.64 -27.81
N ASP A 329 16.35 -18.48 -27.25
CA ASP A 329 17.10 -17.78 -26.21
C ASP A 329 17.33 -18.66 -24.97
N GLU A 330 18.50 -18.56 -24.36
CA GLU A 330 18.88 -19.42 -23.23
C GLU A 330 18.09 -19.09 -21.96
N GLU A 331 17.80 -17.82 -21.70
CA GLU A 331 17.05 -17.38 -20.52
C GLU A 331 15.57 -17.73 -20.66
N ALA A 332 15.02 -17.62 -21.88
CA ALA A 332 13.66 -18.06 -22.18
C ALA A 332 13.49 -19.57 -21.96
N LYS A 333 14.42 -20.39 -22.45
CA LYS A 333 14.41 -21.86 -22.23
C LYS A 333 14.49 -22.21 -20.75
N LYS A 334 15.41 -21.56 -20.01
CA LYS A 334 15.54 -21.76 -18.57
C LYS A 334 14.24 -21.42 -17.85
N SER A 335 13.61 -20.30 -18.20
CA SER A 335 12.32 -19.90 -17.61
C SER A 335 11.22 -20.92 -17.88
N VAL A 336 11.15 -21.46 -19.10
CA VAL A 336 10.21 -22.54 -19.46
C VAL A 336 10.43 -23.78 -18.59
N GLU A 337 11.67 -24.23 -18.42
CA GLU A 337 12.00 -25.39 -17.58
C GLU A 337 11.61 -25.18 -16.12
N GLU A 338 11.86 -23.98 -15.58
CA GLU A 338 11.53 -23.62 -14.20
C GLU A 338 10.01 -23.57 -13.98
N MET A 339 9.25 -22.92 -14.87
CA MET A 339 7.79 -22.88 -14.81
C MET A 339 7.18 -24.29 -14.87
N GLN A 340 7.67 -25.16 -15.76
CA GLN A 340 7.23 -26.55 -15.85
C GLN A 340 7.50 -27.34 -14.56
N ALA A 341 8.68 -27.14 -13.96
CA ALA A 341 9.04 -27.77 -12.70
C ALA A 341 8.11 -27.31 -11.55
N ILE A 342 7.79 -26.02 -11.48
CA ILE A 342 6.86 -25.45 -10.49
C ILE A 342 5.47 -26.08 -10.64
N ILE A 343 4.93 -26.16 -11.86
CA ILE A 343 3.62 -26.78 -12.11
C ILE A 343 3.61 -28.23 -11.68
N LYS A 344 4.63 -29.01 -12.09
CA LYS A 344 4.74 -30.43 -11.77
C LYS A 344 4.81 -30.68 -10.26
N ALA A 345 5.46 -29.80 -9.50
CA ALA A 345 5.59 -29.95 -8.06
C ALA A 345 4.29 -29.65 -7.28
N HIS A 346 3.40 -28.79 -7.79
CA HIS A 346 2.27 -28.25 -7.02
C HIS A 346 0.88 -28.64 -7.54
N PHE A 347 0.77 -29.13 -8.77
CA PHE A 347 -0.51 -29.56 -9.38
C PHE A 347 -0.50 -31.04 -9.79
N ALA A 348 0.33 -31.87 -9.13
CA ALA A 348 0.41 -33.31 -9.34
C ALA A 348 -0.83 -34.06 -8.81
#